data_AF-A0ABD5H402-F1
#
_entry.id   AF-A0ABD5H402-F1
#
_cell.length_a   1.000
_cell.length_b   1.000
_cell.length_c   1.000
_cell.angle_alpha   90.00
_cell.angle_beta   90.00
_cell.angle_gamma   90.00
#
_symmetry.space_group_name_H-M   'P 1'
#
loop_
_entity.id
_entity.type
_entity.pdbx_description
1 polymer ?
#
loop_
_entity_poly.entity_id
_entity_poly.type
_entity_poly.pdbx_seq_one_letter_code
_entity_poly.pdbx_strand_id
1 'polypeptide(L)'
;MASFPALERNSDGIMRDYPEGKEIKRVVVVNNQAFISTAQGHLYMSSYPFDDPRLAPGGPGIDYQYFDDTYYLYRPGKHKSGGKYVDGHTSPEFPGAAWGTVVFMKASLANLTEGYKANYQNLPDKEPEVVGYKGWTRMYCDMDAGK
;
A
#
# COMPACT_ATOMS: atom_id res chain seq x y z
N MET A 1 8.25 12.54 0.14
CA MET A 1 7.37 11.36 0.33
C MET A 1 6.52 11.59 1.55
N ALA A 2 5.22 11.39 1.40
CA ALA A 2 4.26 11.65 2.46
C ALA A 2 4.04 10.37 3.28
N SER A 3 3.79 10.51 4.58
CA SER A 3 3.21 9.44 5.39
C SER A 3 1.75 9.15 5.02
N PHE A 4 1.15 9.97 4.13
CA PHE A 4 -0.24 9.86 3.71
C PHE A 4 -0.33 9.27 2.29
N PRO A 5 -1.21 8.29 2.07
CA PRO A 5 -1.45 7.71 0.74
C PRO A 5 -1.93 8.75 -0.27
N ALA A 6 -1.52 8.58 -1.53
CA ALA A 6 -2.08 9.36 -2.63
C ALA A 6 -3.60 9.10 -2.70
N LEU A 7 -4.37 10.18 -2.72
CA LEU A 7 -5.81 10.12 -2.82
C LEU A 7 -6.21 10.06 -4.30
N GLU A 8 -7.23 9.25 -4.61
CA GLU A 8 -7.87 9.22 -5.92
C GLU A 8 -9.34 9.62 -5.84
N ARG A 9 -9.85 10.13 -6.96
CA ARG A 9 -11.26 10.53 -7.06
C ARG A 9 -12.14 9.32 -7.34
N ASN A 10 -12.96 8.95 -6.35
CA ASN A 10 -13.94 7.88 -6.46
C ASN A 10 -15.12 8.25 -7.40
N SER A 11 -16.07 7.33 -7.58
CA SER A 11 -17.26 7.47 -8.42
C SER A 11 -18.16 8.64 -8.03
N ASP A 12 -18.10 9.09 -6.78
CA ASP A 12 -18.87 10.23 -6.26
C ASP A 12 -18.10 11.56 -6.40
N GLY A 13 -16.89 11.52 -6.94
CA GLY A 13 -16.04 12.71 -7.02
C GLY A 13 -15.29 13.03 -5.72
N ILE A 14 -15.26 12.13 -4.75
CA ILE A 14 -14.60 12.30 -3.44
C ILE A 14 -13.19 11.69 -3.50
N MET A 15 -12.22 12.39 -2.91
CA MET A 15 -10.84 11.91 -2.79
C MET A 15 -10.74 10.84 -1.69
N ARG A 16 -10.28 9.64 -2.05
CA ARG A 16 -10.14 8.46 -1.16
C ARG A 16 -8.80 7.77 -1.35
N ASP A 17 -8.28 7.17 -0.29
CA ASP A 17 -7.07 6.35 -0.26
C ASP A 17 -7.34 4.84 -0.20
N TYR A 18 -8.60 4.44 -0.06
CA TYR A 18 -9.05 3.06 -0.02
C TYR A 18 -10.16 2.80 -1.06
N PRO A 19 -10.34 1.54 -1.51
CA PRO A 19 -11.42 1.21 -2.42
C PRO A 19 -12.76 1.21 -1.68
N GLU A 20 -13.78 1.87 -2.23
CA GLU A 20 -15.14 1.77 -1.69
C GLU A 20 -15.84 0.51 -2.20
N GLY A 21 -16.60 -0.17 -1.35
CA GLY A 21 -17.21 -1.47 -1.68
C GLY A 21 -18.05 -1.47 -2.97
N LYS A 22 -18.72 -0.35 -3.29
CA LYS A 22 -19.51 -0.18 -4.53
C LYS A 22 -18.68 -0.08 -5.80
N GLU A 23 -17.39 0.25 -5.68
CA GLU A 23 -16.47 0.44 -6.81
C GLU A 23 -15.67 -0.83 -7.10
N ILE A 24 -15.64 -1.77 -6.16
CA ILE A 24 -14.92 -3.02 -6.28
C ILE A 24 -15.52 -3.84 -7.42
N LYS A 25 -14.74 -4.01 -8.48
CA LYS A 25 -15.09 -4.86 -9.61
C LYS A 25 -14.70 -6.31 -9.35
N ARG A 26 -13.55 -6.52 -8.71
CA ARG A 26 -12.98 -7.85 -8.49
C ARG A 26 -12.05 -7.83 -7.29
N VAL A 27 -12.09 -8.92 -6.53
CA VAL A 27 -11.11 -9.25 -5.50
C VAL A 27 -10.48 -10.59 -5.88
N VAL A 28 -9.16 -10.62 -5.92
CA VAL A 28 -8.36 -11.80 -6.21
C VAL A 28 -7.39 -12.01 -5.06
N VAL A 29 -7.29 -13.23 -4.54
CA VAL A 29 -6.31 -13.58 -3.51
C VAL A 29 -5.33 -14.60 -4.08
N VAL A 30 -4.06 -14.24 -4.14
CA VAL A 30 -2.97 -15.12 -4.61
C VAL A 30 -1.82 -15.01 -3.61
N ASN A 31 -1.27 -16.16 -3.20
CA ASN A 31 -0.16 -16.23 -2.23
C ASN A 31 -0.42 -15.39 -0.97
N ASN A 32 -1.64 -15.47 -0.43
CA ASN A 32 -2.08 -14.75 0.78
C ASN A 32 -2.03 -13.20 0.67
N GLN A 33 -1.99 -12.66 -0.55
CA GLN A 33 -2.18 -11.23 -0.84
C GLN A 33 -3.47 -11.00 -1.61
N ALA A 34 -4.28 -10.06 -1.15
CA ALA A 34 -5.47 -9.62 -1.85
C ALA A 34 -5.12 -8.51 -2.86
N PHE A 35 -5.69 -8.61 -4.05
CA PHE A 35 -5.67 -7.62 -5.12
C PHE A 35 -7.10 -7.20 -5.40
N ILE A 36 -7.37 -5.90 -5.33
CA ILE A 36 -8.71 -5.33 -5.48
C ILE A 36 -8.66 -4.38 -6.68
N SER A 37 -9.36 -4.74 -7.75
CA SER A 37 -9.51 -3.86 -8.92
C SER A 37 -10.84 -3.11 -8.85
N THR A 38 -10.84 -1.81 -9.12
CA THR A 38 -12.07 -1.01 -9.18
C THR A 38 -12.61 -0.87 -10.60
N ALA A 39 -13.87 -0.46 -10.74
CA ALA A 39 -14.48 -0.16 -12.03
C ALA A 39 -13.75 0.96 -12.81
N GLN A 40 -13.07 1.86 -12.10
CA GLN A 40 -12.25 2.94 -12.67
C GLN A 40 -10.84 2.47 -13.11
N GLY A 41 -10.49 1.21 -12.86
CA GLY A 41 -9.19 0.65 -13.24
C GLY A 41 -8.08 0.84 -12.20
N HIS A 42 -8.40 1.28 -10.99
CA HIS A 42 -7.42 1.34 -9.90
C HIS A 42 -7.15 -0.06 -9.36
N LEU A 43 -5.87 -0.34 -9.07
CA LEU A 43 -5.44 -1.58 -8.43
C LEU A 43 -4.99 -1.26 -7.01
N TYR A 44 -5.67 -1.88 -6.05
CA TYR A 44 -5.28 -1.89 -4.65
C TYR A 44 -4.75 -3.27 -4.26
N MET A 45 -3.90 -3.31 -3.26
CA MET A 45 -3.33 -4.54 -2.75
C MET A 45 -3.21 -4.50 -1.24
N SER A 46 -3.52 -5.63 -0.60
CA SER A 46 -3.26 -5.78 0.83
C SER A 46 -1.76 -5.92 1.08
N SER A 47 -1.38 -5.73 2.35
CA SER A 47 -0.08 -6.17 2.83
C SER A 47 0.25 -7.62 2.45
N TYR A 48 1.52 -7.84 2.09
CA TYR A 48 2.06 -9.16 1.79
C TYR A 48 2.47 -9.88 3.09
N PRO A 49 2.23 -11.19 3.26
CA PRO A 49 2.39 -11.92 4.54
C PRO A 49 3.82 -12.25 4.97
N PHE A 50 4.82 -11.58 4.42
CA PHE A 50 6.21 -11.86 4.75
C PHE A 50 6.88 -10.54 5.10
N ASP A 51 7.44 -10.44 6.30
CA ASP A 51 8.12 -9.22 6.72
C ASP A 51 9.45 -9.05 5.97
N ASP A 52 9.83 -7.79 5.73
CA ASP A 52 11.11 -7.47 5.11
C ASP A 52 12.23 -7.84 6.08
N PRO A 53 13.17 -8.74 5.72
CA PRO A 53 14.23 -9.17 6.63
C PRO A 53 15.13 -8.02 7.07
N ARG A 54 15.18 -6.92 6.33
CA ARG A 54 15.93 -5.72 6.71
C ARG A 54 15.31 -5.00 7.91
N LEU A 55 14.01 -5.21 8.15
CA LEU A 55 13.24 -4.63 9.25
C LEU A 55 12.99 -5.62 10.39
N ALA A 56 13.54 -6.84 10.31
CA ALA A 56 13.54 -7.78 11.43
C ALA A 56 14.44 -7.27 12.58
N PRO A 57 14.21 -7.70 13.84
CA PRO A 57 15.06 -7.29 14.97
C PRO A 57 16.56 -7.54 14.71
N GLY A 58 17.38 -6.50 14.86
CA GLY A 58 18.82 -6.54 14.54
C GLY A 58 19.17 -6.39 13.07
N GLY A 59 18.17 -6.14 12.20
CA GLY A 59 18.36 -5.85 10.79
C GLY A 59 18.99 -4.47 10.54
N PRO A 60 19.52 -4.22 9.33
CA PRO A 60 20.15 -2.95 8.99
C PRO A 60 19.18 -1.78 8.78
N GLY A 61 17.86 -2.03 8.71
CA GLY A 61 16.90 -1.04 8.26
C GLY A 61 16.92 -0.86 6.74
N ILE A 62 16.17 0.14 6.26
CA ILE A 62 16.06 0.48 4.84
C ILE A 62 16.44 1.94 4.64
N ASP A 63 17.54 2.18 3.92
CA ASP A 63 17.90 3.49 3.42
C ASP A 63 17.19 3.76 2.10
N TYR A 64 16.70 4.99 1.94
CA TYR A 64 16.03 5.43 0.72
C TYR A 64 16.20 6.93 0.48
N GLN A 65 15.97 7.36 -0.76
CA GLN A 65 15.95 8.77 -1.13
C GLN A 65 14.59 9.17 -1.67
N TYR A 66 14.02 10.23 -1.11
CA TYR A 66 12.75 10.75 -1.57
C TYR A 66 12.83 12.21 -1.98
N PHE A 67 12.03 12.59 -2.98
CA PHE A 67 11.85 13.98 -3.34
C PHE A 67 10.94 14.65 -2.31
N ASP A 68 11.47 15.67 -1.64
CA ASP A 68 10.71 16.52 -0.73
C ASP A 68 10.37 17.85 -1.43
N ASP A 69 9.12 17.95 -1.87
CA ASP A 69 8.49 19.19 -2.33
C ASP A 69 7.52 19.76 -1.29
N THR A 70 7.50 19.18 -0.07
CA THR A 70 6.51 19.42 0.99
C THR A 70 6.95 20.44 2.04
N TYR A 71 8.05 21.17 1.80
CA TYR A 71 8.60 22.20 2.71
C TYR A 71 7.61 23.36 3.08
N TYR A 72 6.36 23.28 2.59
CA TYR A 72 5.23 24.21 2.75
C TYR A 72 4.30 23.90 3.92
N LEU A 73 4.19 22.64 4.35
CA LEU A 73 3.09 22.23 5.22
C LEU A 73 3.20 22.76 6.67
N TYR A 74 4.36 23.27 7.08
CA TYR A 74 4.60 23.66 8.48
C TYR A 74 4.82 25.16 8.73
N ARG A 75 4.79 26.04 7.70
CA ARG A 75 5.01 27.49 7.91
C ARG A 75 4.18 28.39 6.98
N PRO A 76 3.32 29.29 7.51
CA PRO A 76 2.64 30.31 6.71
C PRO A 76 3.65 31.21 5.98
N GLY A 77 3.42 31.49 4.69
CA GLY A 77 4.16 32.51 3.94
C GLY A 77 5.39 32.06 3.15
N LYS A 78 5.61 30.76 2.90
CA LYS A 78 6.69 30.29 2.01
C LYS A 78 6.13 29.81 0.64
N HIS A 79 6.85 30.09 -0.45
CA HIS A 79 6.60 29.62 -1.83
C HIS A 79 7.28 28.29 -2.14
N LYS A 80 6.65 27.40 -2.93
CA LYS A 80 7.15 26.07 -3.38
C LYS A 80 8.69 26.03 -3.49
N SER A 81 9.33 25.11 -2.79
CA SER A 81 10.77 24.95 -2.78
C SER A 81 11.07 24.26 -4.10
N GLY A 82 12.26 24.47 -4.66
CA GLY A 82 12.67 23.80 -5.91
C GLY A 82 12.73 22.27 -5.82
N GLY A 83 12.24 21.68 -4.71
CA GLY A 83 12.34 20.29 -4.32
C GLY A 83 13.79 19.86 -4.13
N LYS A 84 14.01 18.93 -3.21
CA LYS A 84 15.32 18.27 -3.11
C LYS A 84 15.13 16.81 -2.77
N TYR A 85 16.06 15.99 -3.25
CA TYR A 85 16.18 14.64 -2.72
C TYR A 85 16.72 14.71 -1.29
N VAL A 86 16.09 13.94 -0.41
CA VAL A 86 16.44 13.81 1.00
C VAL A 86 16.63 12.34 1.30
N ASP A 87 17.70 12.02 2.03
CA ASP A 87 17.94 10.68 2.54
C ASP A 87 16.99 10.39 3.71
N GLY A 88 16.36 9.22 3.68
CA GLY A 88 15.50 8.70 4.73
C GLY A 88 15.96 7.31 5.15
N HIS A 89 15.61 6.94 6.39
CA HIS A 89 15.92 5.64 6.96
C HIS A 89 14.71 5.09 7.71
N THR A 90 14.32 3.85 7.41
CA THR A 90 13.34 3.10 8.20
C THR A 90 14.09 2.08 9.03
N SER A 91 14.04 2.21 10.36
CA SER A 91 14.74 1.31 11.27
C SER A 91 13.88 0.10 11.66
N PRO A 92 14.48 -1.04 12.05
CA PRO A 92 13.74 -2.21 12.52
C PRO A 92 12.86 -1.96 13.75
N GLU A 93 13.21 -0.98 14.58
CA GLU A 93 12.43 -0.60 15.77
C GLU A 93 11.14 0.12 15.41
N PHE A 94 11.09 0.73 14.22
CA PHE A 94 9.95 1.46 13.70
C PHE A 94 9.63 1.00 12.26
N PRO A 95 9.25 -0.27 12.07
CA PRO A 95 9.12 -0.87 10.75
C PRO A 95 7.89 -0.36 9.97
N GLY A 96 7.03 0.45 10.59
CA GLY A 96 5.79 0.96 9.98
C GLY A 96 4.62 0.01 10.20
N ALA A 97 3.71 -0.05 9.22
CA ALA A 97 2.50 -0.86 9.33
C ALA A 97 2.80 -2.36 9.35
N ALA A 98 2.13 -3.08 10.26
CA ALA A 98 2.23 -4.53 10.37
C ALA A 98 1.45 -5.24 9.24
N TRP A 99 1.80 -6.49 8.98
CA TRP A 99 1.00 -7.35 8.10
C TRP A 99 -0.48 -7.43 8.55
N GLY A 100 -1.38 -7.47 7.57
CA GLY A 100 -2.84 -7.53 7.74
C GLY A 100 -3.51 -6.18 7.99
N THR A 101 -2.75 -5.09 8.16
CA THR A 101 -3.31 -3.80 8.63
C THR A 101 -3.55 -2.77 7.54
N VAL A 102 -3.05 -2.99 6.32
CA VAL A 102 -3.04 -1.99 5.25
C VAL A 102 -3.49 -2.53 3.90
N VAL A 103 -4.11 -1.63 3.14
CA VAL A 103 -4.41 -1.76 1.71
C VAL A 103 -3.89 -0.50 1.03
N PHE A 104 -3.01 -0.64 0.05
CA PHE A 104 -2.46 0.48 -0.71
C PHE A 104 -2.93 0.45 -2.15
N MET A 105 -3.16 1.63 -2.72
CA MET A 105 -3.26 1.76 -4.16
C MET A 105 -1.86 1.59 -4.77
N LYS A 106 -1.73 0.79 -5.83
CA LYS A 106 -0.43 0.56 -6.48
C LYS A 106 0.25 1.88 -6.88
N ALA A 107 -0.49 2.79 -7.50
CA ALA A 107 0.05 4.06 -7.96
C ALA A 107 0.49 4.99 -6.80
N SER A 108 -0.05 4.80 -5.59
CA SER A 108 0.34 5.60 -4.43
C SER A 108 1.66 5.14 -3.81
N LEU A 109 2.07 3.88 -4.01
CA LEU A 109 3.31 3.33 -3.46
C LEU A 109 4.56 4.10 -3.88
N ALA A 110 4.58 4.71 -5.07
CA ALA A 110 5.69 5.55 -5.52
C ALA A 110 5.94 6.78 -4.62
N ASN A 111 4.94 7.18 -3.84
CA ASN A 111 4.98 8.33 -2.95
C ASN A 111 5.05 7.95 -1.46
N LEU A 112 5.06 6.64 -1.16
CA LEU A 112 5.04 6.09 0.19
C LEU A 112 6.37 5.43 0.52
N THR A 113 6.80 5.57 1.77
CA THR A 113 7.99 4.87 2.28
C THR A 113 7.80 3.34 2.31
N GLU A 114 6.56 2.88 2.43
CA GLU A 114 6.17 1.47 2.30
C GLU A 114 6.61 0.90 0.93
N GLY A 115 6.62 1.73 -0.11
CA GLY A 115 7.10 1.36 -1.45
C GLY A 115 8.58 0.98 -1.53
N TYR A 116 9.37 1.08 -0.45
CA TYR A 116 10.76 0.59 -0.39
C TYR A 116 10.92 -0.79 0.24
N LYS A 117 9.86 -1.33 0.86
CA LYS A 117 9.89 -2.67 1.44
C LYS A 117 9.86 -3.72 0.34
N ALA A 118 10.55 -4.84 0.56
CA ALA A 118 10.63 -5.97 -0.37
C ALA A 118 9.22 -6.49 -0.76
N ASN A 119 8.30 -6.44 0.20
CA ASN A 119 6.89 -6.84 0.12
C ASN A 119 6.12 -6.12 -1.00
N TYR A 120 6.54 -4.90 -1.34
CA TYR A 120 5.88 -4.04 -2.30
C TYR A 120 6.76 -3.78 -3.54
N GLN A 121 7.79 -4.59 -3.75
CA GLN A 121 8.57 -4.59 -5.00
C GLN A 121 7.96 -5.54 -6.02
N ASN A 122 8.17 -5.26 -7.31
CA ASN A 122 7.81 -6.14 -8.42
C ASN A 122 6.33 -6.54 -8.45
N LEU A 123 5.46 -5.63 -8.03
CA LEU A 123 4.02 -5.85 -7.98
C LEU A 123 3.41 -5.85 -9.40
N PRO A 124 2.39 -6.68 -9.67
CA PRO A 124 1.75 -6.76 -10.97
C PRO A 124 0.95 -5.48 -11.29
N ASP A 125 0.86 -5.09 -12.56
CA ASP A 125 0.09 -3.90 -13.02
C ASP A 125 -1.42 -4.14 -13.09
N LYS A 126 -1.83 -5.40 -12.99
CA LYS A 126 -3.22 -5.85 -12.99
C LYS A 126 -3.40 -6.96 -11.98
N GLU A 127 -4.63 -7.29 -11.63
CA GLU A 127 -4.88 -8.44 -10.78
C GLU A 127 -4.33 -9.73 -11.43
N PRO A 128 -3.64 -10.60 -10.66
CA PRO A 128 -3.17 -11.86 -11.18
C PRO A 128 -4.30 -12.75 -11.71
N GLU A 129 -3.99 -13.61 -12.67
CA GLU A 129 -4.93 -14.64 -13.10
C GLU A 129 -5.01 -15.74 -12.03
N VAL A 130 -6.23 -16.15 -11.68
CA VAL A 130 -6.46 -17.23 -10.73
C VAL A 130 -6.61 -18.53 -11.50
N VAL A 131 -5.54 -19.32 -11.57
CA VAL A 131 -5.55 -20.62 -12.25
C VAL A 131 -5.93 -21.72 -11.25
N GLY A 132 -6.90 -22.55 -11.60
CA GLY A 132 -7.26 -23.73 -10.81
C GLY A 132 -8.03 -23.43 -9.50
N TYR A 133 -8.71 -22.29 -9.41
CA TYR A 133 -9.56 -21.96 -8.26
C TYR A 133 -10.65 -23.02 -8.04
N LYS A 134 -10.57 -23.77 -6.94
CA LYS A 134 -11.56 -24.81 -6.58
C LYS A 134 -12.75 -24.28 -5.77
N GLY A 135 -12.77 -22.98 -5.46
CA GLY A 135 -13.95 -22.28 -4.96
C GLY A 135 -14.15 -22.26 -3.44
N TRP A 136 -14.33 -21.05 -2.90
CA TRP A 136 -15.43 -20.68 -2.00
C TRP A 136 -16.28 -19.63 -2.73
N THR A 137 -17.59 -19.83 -2.85
CA THR A 137 -18.49 -18.92 -3.60
C THR A 137 -18.91 -17.69 -2.77
N ARG A 138 -18.72 -17.75 -1.45
CA ARG A 138 -18.89 -16.64 -0.49
C ARG A 138 -17.83 -16.77 0.59
N MET A 139 -17.13 -15.67 0.89
CA MET A 139 -16.40 -15.54 2.16
C MET A 139 -17.45 -15.41 3.26
N TYR A 140 -17.59 -16.44 4.08
CA TYR A 140 -18.34 -16.39 5.34
C TYR A 140 -17.30 -16.44 6.47
N CYS A 141 -17.33 -15.46 7.36
CA CYS A 141 -16.52 -15.52 8.57
C CYS A 141 -17.24 -16.45 9.55
N ASP A 142 -16.78 -17.69 9.64
CA ASP A 142 -17.23 -18.62 10.67
C ASP A 142 -16.47 -18.32 11.96
N MET A 143 -17.16 -17.70 12.92
CA MET A 143 -16.58 -17.31 14.21
C MET A 143 -16.24 -18.52 15.10
N ASP A 144 -16.68 -19.73 14.74
CA ASP A 144 -16.39 -20.97 15.45
C ASP A 144 -15.31 -21.82 14.77
N ALA A 145 -14.82 -21.40 13.60
CA ALA A 145 -13.69 -22.06 12.94
C ALA A 145 -12.41 -21.84 13.76
N GLY A 146 -11.93 -22.91 14.43
CA GLY A 146 -10.69 -22.90 15.21
C GLY A 146 -10.87 -22.90 16.73
N LYS A 147 -12.09 -23.12 17.24
CA LYS A 147 -12.33 -23.53 18.63
C LYS A 147 -12.07 -25.02 18.85
#